data_AF-A0A7S4Q5X4-F1
#
_entry.id   AF-A0A7S4Q5X4-F1
#
_cell.length_a   1.000
_cell.length_b   1.000
_cell.length_c   1.000
_cell.angle_alpha   90.00
_cell.angle_beta   90.00
_cell.angle_gamma   90.00
#
_symmetry.space_group_name_H-M   'P 1'
#
loop_
_entity.id
_entity.type
_entity.pdbx_description
1 polymer ?
#
loop_
_entity_poly.entity_id
_entity_poly.type
_entity_poly.pdbx_seq_one_letter_code
_entity_poly.pdbx_strand_id
1 'polypeptide(L)'
;QADAQSHLPSSTSPNGLIAPFWDDLVCAGFSTLSVAYLSSDSASGLASVVFQYANFTFWTETGQATGYVGVPKISFQARLYASGIVEFDFLEPPPGRTPNTKVGVETMDGRYGRNFAAALRFSSRQQPFSVRLVPWFCDQGSCGLVSHCTCAGAMAISLRVAL
;
A
#
# COMPACT_ATOMS: atom_id res chain seq x y z
N GLN A 1 -8.13 -18.46 -8.98
CA GLN A 1 -6.80 -17.86 -9.19
C GLN A 1 -7.05 -16.48 -9.74
N ALA A 2 -6.78 -15.42 -8.96
CA ALA A 2 -6.89 -14.06 -9.47
C ALA A 2 -5.74 -13.79 -10.42
N ASP A 3 -6.01 -13.06 -11.49
CA ASP A 3 -5.02 -12.49 -12.39
C ASP A 3 -4.07 -11.59 -11.58
N ALA A 4 -2.81 -12.01 -11.43
CA ALA A 4 -1.75 -11.22 -10.79
C ALA A 4 -0.96 -10.36 -11.79
N GLN A 5 -1.28 -10.46 -13.09
CA GLN A 5 -0.64 -9.75 -14.19
C GLN A 5 -1.30 -8.40 -14.52
N SER A 6 -2.48 -8.11 -13.96
CA SER A 6 -3.10 -6.80 -14.09
C SER A 6 -2.14 -5.68 -13.60
N HIS A 7 -1.98 -4.65 -14.44
CA HIS A 7 -1.24 -3.45 -14.08
C HIS A 7 -2.05 -2.58 -13.10
N LEU A 8 -1.41 -1.61 -12.44
CA LEU A 8 -2.11 -0.63 -11.61
C LEU A 8 -1.97 0.76 -12.26
N PRO A 9 -3.05 1.38 -12.79
CA PRO A 9 -4.44 0.90 -12.79
C PRO A 9 -4.75 -0.17 -13.86
N SER A 10 -5.87 -0.87 -13.66
CA SER A 10 -6.48 -1.88 -14.55
C SER A 10 -8.00 -1.95 -14.31
N SER A 11 -8.80 -1.89 -15.37
CA SER A 11 -10.25 -2.15 -15.28
C SER A 11 -10.61 -3.63 -15.05
N THR A 12 -9.65 -4.53 -15.19
CA THR A 12 -9.80 -5.97 -14.93
C THR A 12 -9.71 -6.25 -13.43
N SER A 13 -10.79 -6.81 -12.88
CA SER A 13 -10.93 -7.15 -11.46
C SER A 13 -9.76 -7.97 -10.89
N PRO A 14 -9.35 -7.73 -9.64
CA PRO A 14 -9.98 -6.86 -8.64
C PRO A 14 -9.62 -5.37 -8.82
N ASN A 15 -10.62 -4.49 -8.64
CA ASN A 15 -10.49 -3.03 -8.72
C ASN A 15 -10.69 -2.39 -7.33
N GLY A 16 -10.52 -1.06 -7.21
CA GLY A 16 -10.69 -0.35 -5.94
C GLY A 16 -9.54 -0.59 -4.96
N LEU A 17 -8.34 -0.79 -5.48
CA LEU A 17 -7.21 -1.29 -4.74
C LEU A 17 -6.51 -0.19 -3.93
N ILE A 18 -6.12 -0.54 -2.70
CA ILE A 18 -5.06 0.13 -1.94
C ILE A 18 -3.96 -0.91 -1.76
N ALA A 19 -2.88 -0.76 -2.53
CA ALA A 19 -1.76 -1.70 -2.59
C ALA A 19 -0.53 -1.05 -1.92
N PRO A 20 -0.32 -1.20 -0.60
CA PRO A 20 0.92 -0.75 0.04
C PRO A 20 2.14 -1.43 -0.58
N PHE A 21 2.03 -2.71 -0.91
CA PHE A 21 2.97 -3.44 -1.75
C PHE A 21 2.29 -4.68 -2.34
N TRP A 22 2.51 -4.94 -3.63
CA TRP A 22 2.14 -6.18 -4.30
C TRP A 22 3.20 -6.59 -5.30
N ASP A 23 3.78 -7.77 -5.11
CA ASP A 23 4.63 -8.45 -6.09
C ASP A 23 4.66 -9.93 -5.72
N ASP A 24 3.73 -10.72 -6.29
CA ASP A 24 3.56 -12.16 -6.10
C ASP A 24 3.80 -12.66 -4.66
N LEU A 25 3.11 -12.05 -3.69
CA LEU A 25 3.32 -12.30 -2.26
C LEU A 25 2.75 -13.65 -1.79
N VAL A 26 3.45 -14.27 -0.84
CA VAL A 26 3.11 -15.56 -0.23
C VAL A 26 3.16 -15.49 1.29
N CYS A 27 2.14 -16.02 1.94
CA CYS A 27 2.13 -16.29 3.37
C CYS A 27 2.89 -17.60 3.65
N ALA A 28 3.98 -17.55 4.41
CA ALA A 28 4.82 -18.70 4.72
C ALA A 28 5.13 -18.79 6.23
N GLY A 29 4.62 -19.83 6.89
CA GLY A 29 4.96 -20.24 8.26
C GLY A 29 4.58 -19.26 9.37
N PHE A 30 5.26 -18.12 9.42
CA PHE A 30 5.15 -17.06 10.43
C PHE A 30 4.65 -15.72 9.87
N SER A 31 4.18 -15.69 8.62
CA SER A 31 3.54 -14.49 8.05
C SER A 31 2.22 -14.19 8.76
N THR A 32 1.99 -12.93 9.12
CA THR A 32 0.73 -12.49 9.73
C THR A 32 0.17 -11.26 9.03
N LEU A 33 -1.12 -11.31 8.70
CA LEU A 33 -1.92 -10.15 8.34
C LEU A 33 -2.79 -9.79 9.54
N SER A 34 -2.63 -8.59 10.08
CA SER A 34 -3.46 -8.07 11.17
C SER A 34 -4.14 -6.76 10.78
N VAL A 35 -5.29 -6.50 11.39
CA VAL A 35 -6.04 -5.25 11.24
C VAL A 35 -6.26 -4.66 12.63
N ALA A 36 -5.94 -3.37 12.79
CA ALA A 36 -6.16 -2.62 14.02
C ALA A 36 -6.92 -1.33 13.75
N TYR A 37 -7.79 -0.94 14.66
CA TYR A 37 -8.50 0.33 14.66
C TYR A 37 -7.92 1.20 15.77
N LEU A 38 -7.37 2.36 15.41
CA LEU A 38 -6.83 3.33 16.36
C LEU A 38 -7.79 4.51 16.43
N SER A 39 -8.38 4.76 17.60
CA SER A 39 -9.24 5.94 17.82
C SER A 39 -8.46 7.25 17.79
N SER A 40 -7.16 7.19 18.08
CA SER A 40 -6.18 8.23 17.82
C SER A 40 -4.80 7.58 17.67
N ASP A 41 -4.19 7.70 16.50
CA ASP A 41 -2.79 7.33 16.25
C ASP A 41 -1.87 8.38 16.90
N SER A 42 -0.95 7.93 17.75
CA SER A 42 -0.15 8.82 18.61
C SER A 42 0.85 9.72 17.87
N ALA A 43 1.14 9.45 16.59
CA ALA A 43 2.02 10.27 15.77
C ALA A 43 1.29 11.37 14.99
N SER A 44 -0.01 11.18 14.73
CA SER A 44 -0.83 12.08 13.91
C SER A 44 -1.98 12.75 14.67
N GLY A 45 -2.40 12.20 15.80
CA GLY A 45 -3.62 12.60 16.53
C GLY A 45 -4.92 12.19 15.83
N LEU A 46 -4.85 11.39 14.76
CA LEU A 46 -5.98 11.06 13.89
C LEU A 46 -6.44 9.62 14.09
N ALA A 47 -7.75 9.38 14.01
CA ALA A 47 -8.28 8.02 13.94
C ALA A 47 -7.84 7.34 12.63
N SER A 48 -7.49 6.06 12.70
CA SER A 48 -7.02 5.28 11.55
C SER A 48 -7.35 3.79 11.62
N VAL A 49 -7.36 3.16 10.44
CA VAL A 49 -7.33 1.70 10.29
C VAL A 49 -5.94 1.30 9.79
N VAL A 50 -5.31 0.36 10.48
CA VAL A 50 -3.97 -0.16 10.15
C VAL A 50 -4.12 -1.58 9.64
N PHE A 51 -3.61 -1.84 8.42
CA PHE A 51 -3.46 -3.18 7.85
C PHE A 51 -1.97 -3.52 7.83
N GLN A 52 -1.54 -4.41 8.72
CA GLN A 52 -0.12 -4.76 8.88
C GLN A 52 0.15 -6.15 8.31
N TYR A 53 1.14 -6.21 7.42
CA TYR A 53 1.67 -7.41 6.78
C TYR A 53 3.05 -7.64 7.40
N ALA A 54 3.22 -8.67 8.22
CA ALA A 54 4.50 -9.00 8.84
C ALA A 54 5.02 -10.35 8.33
N ASN A 55 6.35 -10.48 8.18
CA ASN A 55 7.02 -11.71 7.77
C ASN A 55 6.53 -12.30 6.43
N PHE A 56 6.14 -11.49 5.45
CA PHE A 56 5.76 -11.97 4.11
C PHE A 56 6.99 -12.32 3.27
N THR A 57 6.81 -13.21 2.28
CA THR A 57 7.83 -13.58 1.29
C THR A 57 7.24 -13.55 -0.12
N PHE A 58 8.08 -13.76 -1.14
CA PHE A 58 7.71 -13.79 -2.55
C PHE A 58 7.49 -15.22 -3.06
N TRP A 59 6.67 -15.38 -4.09
CA TRP A 59 6.53 -16.58 -4.90
C TRP A 59 7.76 -16.79 -5.78
N THR A 60 8.01 -18.05 -6.15
CA THR A 60 9.18 -18.47 -6.93
C THR A 60 8.81 -19.70 -7.77
N GLU A 61 9.34 -19.81 -8.98
CA GLU A 61 8.90 -20.76 -10.02
C GLU A 61 9.04 -22.25 -9.65
N THR A 62 9.83 -22.61 -8.64
CA THR A 62 9.97 -24.00 -8.16
C THR A 62 8.70 -24.61 -7.57
N GLY A 63 7.58 -23.87 -7.49
CA GLY A 63 6.23 -24.40 -7.21
C GLY A 63 6.05 -24.99 -5.80
N GLN A 64 7.06 -24.86 -4.96
CA GLN A 64 7.13 -25.41 -3.62
C GLN A 64 6.70 -24.34 -2.61
N ALA A 65 5.56 -24.55 -1.97
CA ALA A 65 5.14 -23.82 -0.76
C ALA A 65 5.83 -24.34 0.51
N THR A 66 7.01 -24.97 0.39
CA THR A 66 7.90 -25.23 1.52
C THR A 66 8.61 -23.91 1.83
N GLY A 67 8.18 -23.27 2.93
CA GLY A 67 8.45 -21.86 3.19
C GLY A 67 9.92 -21.47 3.03
N TYR A 68 10.18 -20.40 2.29
CA TYR A 68 11.52 -19.92 1.98
C TYR A 68 12.27 -19.45 3.23
N VAL A 69 12.99 -20.37 3.86
CA VAL A 69 14.03 -20.09 4.85
C VAL A 69 15.27 -19.60 4.09
N GLY A 70 15.39 -18.29 3.84
CA GLY A 70 16.63 -17.70 3.33
C GLY A 70 16.53 -16.44 2.45
N VAL A 71 15.36 -16.11 1.88
CA VAL A 71 15.15 -14.78 1.26
C VAL A 71 14.74 -13.76 2.32
N PRO A 72 15.06 -12.46 2.12
CA PRO A 72 14.64 -11.43 3.07
C PRO A 72 13.12 -11.37 3.13
N LYS A 73 12.59 -11.60 4.33
CA LYS A 73 11.19 -11.31 4.63
C LYS A 73 10.96 -9.82 4.50
N ILE A 74 9.72 -9.46 4.17
CA ILE A 74 9.27 -8.08 4.18
C ILE A 74 8.13 -7.91 5.20
N SER A 75 8.14 -6.74 5.82
CA SER A 75 7.11 -6.29 6.75
C SER A 75 6.77 -4.84 6.45
N PHE A 76 5.50 -4.61 6.16
CA PHE A 76 4.96 -3.32 5.73
C PHE A 76 3.50 -3.17 6.19
N GLN A 77 2.97 -1.96 6.14
CA GLN A 77 1.57 -1.70 6.49
C GLN A 77 0.94 -0.62 5.62
N ALA A 78 -0.38 -0.67 5.48
CA ALA A 78 -1.19 0.48 5.05
C ALA A 78 -1.89 1.09 6.27
N ARG A 79 -1.79 2.40 6.45
CA ARG A 79 -2.60 3.18 7.41
C ARG A 79 -3.56 4.07 6.65
N LEU A 80 -4.85 3.87 6.88
CA LEU A 80 -5.93 4.66 6.30
C LEU A 80 -6.47 5.60 7.38
N TYR A 81 -6.18 6.89 7.28
CA TYR A 81 -6.62 7.88 8.25
C TYR A 81 -8.03 8.40 7.91
N ALA A 82 -8.82 8.72 8.93
CA ALA A 82 -10.15 9.32 8.75
C ALA A 82 -10.12 10.67 8.00
N SER A 83 -8.95 11.32 7.91
CA SER A 83 -8.70 12.52 7.10
C SER A 83 -8.55 12.26 5.60
N GLY A 84 -8.56 10.99 5.16
CA GLY A 84 -8.26 10.61 3.77
C GLY A 84 -6.76 10.54 3.44
N ILE A 85 -5.87 10.76 4.41
CA ILE A 85 -4.43 10.46 4.26
C ILE A 85 -4.27 8.93 4.21
N VAL A 86 -3.38 8.46 3.33
CA VAL A 86 -2.93 7.06 3.30
C VAL A 86 -1.42 7.01 3.47
N GLU A 87 -0.94 6.17 4.38
CA GLU A 87 0.48 5.90 4.55
C GLU A 87 0.81 4.44 4.25
N PHE A 88 1.91 4.23 3.55
CA PHE A 88 2.54 2.93 3.37
C PHE A 88 3.88 2.95 4.10
N ASP A 89 3.94 2.29 5.26
CA ASP A 89 5.19 2.19 6.02
C ASP A 89 5.85 0.84 5.73
N PHE A 90 7.14 0.88 5.43
CA PHE A 90 7.98 -0.29 5.17
C PHE A 90 8.99 -0.40 6.30
N LEU A 91 8.83 -1.40 7.17
CA LEU A 91 9.82 -1.72 8.21
C LEU A 91 11.00 -2.47 7.58
N GLU A 92 10.69 -3.47 6.76
CA GLU A 92 11.65 -4.28 6.02
C GLU A 92 11.25 -4.15 4.54
N PRO A 93 11.76 -3.14 3.82
CA PRO A 93 11.37 -2.96 2.42
C PRO A 93 11.95 -4.08 1.53
N PRO A 94 11.29 -4.36 0.39
CA PRO A 94 11.82 -5.22 -0.66
C PRO A 94 13.27 -4.88 -1.04
N PRO A 95 14.10 -5.90 -1.36
CA PRO A 95 15.47 -5.67 -1.81
C PRO A 95 15.56 -4.99 -3.19
N GLY A 96 14.46 -4.99 -3.95
CA GLY A 96 14.32 -4.37 -5.27
C GLY A 96 12.87 -4.38 -5.75
N ARG A 97 12.66 -4.11 -7.04
CA ARG A 97 11.36 -4.25 -7.74
C ARG A 97 11.51 -5.16 -8.96
N THR A 98 10.43 -5.84 -9.32
CA THR A 98 10.24 -6.49 -10.62
C THR A 98 9.37 -5.60 -11.53
N PRO A 99 9.15 -5.96 -12.80
CA PRO A 99 8.11 -5.34 -13.64
C PRO A 99 6.68 -5.53 -13.09
N ASN A 100 6.45 -6.53 -12.24
CA ASN A 100 5.16 -6.85 -11.63
C ASN A 100 4.90 -6.10 -10.33
N THR A 101 5.87 -5.35 -9.79
CA THR A 101 5.69 -4.60 -8.54
C THR A 101 4.64 -3.49 -8.66
N LYS A 102 3.62 -3.53 -7.80
CA LYS A 102 2.65 -2.43 -7.62
C LYS A 102 2.77 -1.86 -6.20
N VAL A 103 2.84 -0.54 -6.11
CA VAL A 103 2.64 0.22 -4.87
C VAL A 103 1.77 1.41 -5.21
N GLY A 104 0.62 1.58 -4.58
CA GLY A 104 -0.27 2.67 -4.90
C GLY A 104 -1.74 2.36 -4.71
N VAL A 105 -2.56 3.03 -5.53
CA VAL A 105 -3.99 3.13 -5.32
C VAL A 105 -4.76 3.23 -6.63
N GLU A 106 -6.05 2.86 -6.59
CA GLU A 106 -6.93 2.78 -7.75
C GLU A 106 -8.42 2.97 -7.38
N THR A 107 -9.20 3.50 -8.33
CA THR A 107 -10.66 3.67 -8.24
C THR A 107 -11.44 2.36 -8.34
N MET A 108 -12.66 2.34 -7.81
CA MET A 108 -13.54 1.16 -7.80
C MET A 108 -13.85 0.58 -9.19
N ASP A 109 -13.72 1.37 -10.25
CA ASP A 109 -13.92 0.96 -11.66
C ASP A 109 -12.61 0.59 -12.38
N GLY A 110 -11.45 0.71 -11.72
CA GLY A 110 -10.15 0.39 -12.26
C GLY A 110 -9.66 1.30 -13.40
N ARG A 111 -10.34 2.43 -13.65
CA ARG A 111 -9.98 3.35 -14.73
C ARG A 111 -8.92 4.36 -14.36
N TYR A 112 -8.82 4.70 -13.08
CA TYR A 112 -7.91 5.70 -12.57
C TYR A 112 -7.15 5.16 -11.38
N GLY A 113 -5.85 5.44 -11.34
CA GLY A 113 -4.98 4.98 -10.28
C GLY A 113 -3.56 5.39 -10.57
N ARG A 114 -2.65 5.05 -9.65
CA ARG A 114 -1.23 5.35 -9.80
C ARG A 114 -0.37 4.31 -9.12
N ASN A 115 0.48 3.65 -9.90
CA ASN A 115 1.61 2.89 -9.39
C ASN A 115 2.80 3.84 -9.14
N PHE A 116 3.27 3.89 -7.89
CA PHE A 116 4.42 4.66 -7.43
C PHE A 116 5.71 3.84 -7.37
N ALA A 117 5.68 2.51 -7.58
CA ALA A 117 6.84 1.62 -7.39
C ALA A 117 8.11 2.03 -8.18
N ALA A 118 7.95 2.69 -9.33
CA ALA A 118 9.07 3.23 -10.09
C ALA A 118 9.81 4.40 -9.39
N ALA A 119 9.08 5.20 -8.60
CA ALA A 119 9.62 6.34 -7.85
C ALA A 119 10.24 5.92 -6.50
N LEU A 120 9.85 4.77 -5.96
CA LEU A 120 10.36 4.27 -4.68
C LEU A 120 11.76 3.67 -4.82
N ARG A 121 12.58 3.86 -3.77
CA ARG A 121 13.97 3.41 -3.70
C ARG A 121 14.09 2.14 -2.86
N PHE A 122 13.47 1.05 -3.32
CA PHE A 122 13.80 -0.28 -2.84
C PHE A 122 15.29 -0.56 -3.04
N SER A 123 15.95 -1.09 -2.01
CA SER A 123 17.40 -1.30 -2.04
C SER A 123 17.81 -2.44 -1.11
N SER A 124 18.91 -3.10 -1.45
CA SER A 124 19.52 -4.16 -0.65
C SER A 124 20.03 -3.72 0.74
N ARG A 125 20.01 -2.41 1.04
CA ARG A 125 20.34 -1.88 2.38
C ARG A 125 19.15 -1.83 3.34
N GLN A 126 17.94 -2.17 2.88
CA GLN A 126 16.71 -2.37 3.66
C GLN A 126 16.44 -1.34 4.78
N GLN A 127 16.68 -0.05 4.52
CA GLN A 127 16.36 0.99 5.50
C GLN A 127 14.84 1.23 5.56
N PRO A 128 14.23 1.29 6.77
CA PRO A 128 12.81 1.60 6.90
C PRO A 128 12.46 2.96 6.27
N PHE A 129 11.30 3.05 5.62
CA PHE A 129 10.77 4.31 5.10
C PHE A 129 9.25 4.32 5.08
N SER A 130 8.65 5.50 4.91
CA SER A 130 7.21 5.66 4.74
C SER A 130 6.90 6.48 3.49
N VAL A 131 5.77 6.16 2.85
CA VAL A 131 5.20 6.88 1.71
C VAL A 131 3.85 7.42 2.14
N ARG A 132 3.72 8.74 2.20
CA ARG A 132 2.48 9.40 2.60
C ARG A 132 1.78 10.04 1.40
N LEU A 133 0.53 9.67 1.18
CA LEU A 133 -0.36 10.22 0.16
C LEU A 133 -1.26 11.29 0.81
N VAL A 134 -1.02 12.57 0.48
CA VAL A 134 -1.69 13.73 1.10
C VAL A 134 -2.24 14.69 0.04
N PRO A 135 -3.55 14.99 0.09
CA PRO A 135 -4.64 14.01 0.09
C PRO A 135 -4.78 13.37 -1.30
N TRP A 136 -5.17 12.09 -1.38
CA TRP A 136 -5.27 11.36 -2.66
C TRP A 136 -6.68 11.29 -3.26
N PHE A 137 -7.70 11.68 -2.48
CA PHE A 137 -9.06 11.90 -2.94
C PHE A 137 -9.48 13.34 -2.66
N CYS A 138 -10.18 13.94 -3.61
CA CYS A 138 -10.82 15.25 -3.49
C CYS A 138 -12.12 15.24 -4.30
N ASP A 139 -13.08 16.09 -3.90
CA ASP A 139 -14.32 16.30 -4.65
C ASP A 139 -14.04 16.86 -6.06
N GLN A 140 -14.97 16.65 -6.99
CA GLN A 140 -14.83 17.07 -8.39
C GLN A 140 -14.77 18.60 -8.50
N GLY A 141 -13.55 19.15 -8.54
CA GLY A 141 -13.33 20.57 -8.77
C GLY A 141 -11.92 21.11 -8.43
N SER A 142 -11.13 20.39 -7.62
CA SER A 142 -9.87 20.93 -7.08
C SER A 142 -8.73 19.90 -7.02
N CYS A 143 -8.02 19.71 -8.13
CA CYS A 143 -6.94 18.72 -8.22
C CYS A 143 -5.63 19.11 -7.50
N GLY A 144 -5.16 18.21 -6.63
CA GLY A 144 -3.81 17.63 -6.76
C GLY A 144 -2.62 18.25 -5.99
N LEU A 145 -1.89 17.38 -5.28
CA LEU A 145 -0.41 17.38 -5.18
C LEU A 145 0.08 16.06 -4.55
N VAL A 146 1.30 15.63 -4.88
CA VAL A 146 2.03 14.60 -4.10
C VAL A 146 3.12 15.35 -3.34
N SER A 147 2.99 15.42 -2.01
CA SER A 147 3.87 16.21 -1.15
C SER A 147 5.04 15.38 -0.60
N HIS A 148 6.26 15.74 -0.99
CA HIS A 148 7.39 15.66 -0.07
C HIS A 148 7.25 16.83 0.93
N CYS A 149 7.30 16.55 2.23
CA CYS A 149 6.92 17.52 3.26
C CYS A 149 7.71 18.85 3.25
N THR A 150 7.06 19.93 2.79
CA THR A 150 7.07 21.26 3.43
C THR A 150 5.73 22.00 3.20
N CYS A 151 5.07 22.39 4.30
CA CYS A 151 4.10 23.50 4.44
C CYS A 151 2.74 23.52 3.65
N ALA A 152 1.66 23.22 4.38
CA ALA A 152 0.31 23.85 4.38
C ALA A 152 -0.68 23.74 3.18
N GLY A 153 -1.96 23.44 3.51
CA GLY A 153 -3.15 23.61 2.64
C GLY A 153 -4.16 22.46 2.75
N ALA A 154 -5.46 22.73 3.00
CA ALA A 154 -6.50 21.71 3.19
C ALA A 154 -7.90 22.12 2.70
N MET A 155 -8.68 21.18 2.12
CA MET A 155 -10.16 21.16 2.08
C MET A 155 -10.69 19.76 1.66
N ALA A 156 -11.99 19.48 1.82
CA ALA A 156 -12.60 18.14 1.74
C ALA A 156 -14.03 18.13 1.16
N ILE A 157 -14.53 16.95 0.75
CA ILE A 157 -15.93 16.46 0.58
C ILE A 157 -15.84 15.08 -0.15
N SER A 158 -16.77 14.11 -0.08
CA SER A 158 -17.67 13.62 1.00
C SER A 158 -18.30 12.28 0.52
N LEU A 159 -18.69 11.36 1.41
CA LEU A 159 -19.40 10.12 1.02
C LEU A 159 -20.47 9.71 2.05
N ARG A 160 -21.67 9.34 1.58
CA ARG A 160 -22.77 8.88 2.44
C ARG A 160 -22.62 7.39 2.74
N VAL A 161 -22.54 7.04 4.03
CA VAL A 161 -22.79 5.67 4.49
C VAL A 161 -24.31 5.46 4.55
N ALA A 162 -24.82 4.43 3.86
CA ALA A 162 -26.16 3.92 4.10
C ALA A 162 -26.11 2.97 5.31
N LEU A 163 -27.12 3.09 6.19
CA LEU A 163 -27.31 2.24 7.38
C LEU A 163 -27.70 0.80 6.99
#